data_AF-A0A1I5U500-F1
#
_entry.id   AF-A0A1I5U500-F1
#
_cell.length_a   1.000
_cell.length_b   1.000
_cell.length_c   1.000
_cell.angle_alpha   90.00
_cell.angle_beta   90.00
_cell.angle_gamma   90.00
#
_symmetry.space_group_name_H-M   'P 1'
#
loop_
_entity.id
_entity.type
_entity.pdbx_description
1 polymer ?
#
loop_
_entity_poly.entity_id
_entity_poly.type
_entity_poly.pdbx_seq_one_letter_code
_entity_poly.pdbx_strand_id
1 'polypeptide(L)'
;MKTHLALTALPLALLLAACGEEPGSNQQFYGAQPDLPEPERGILPSMTIAEPTPWGDQRPTVPEGFSVTAIATDLKIPRQTLVLPNGDILVAEGRGGNAAKLKPKDVIAGVIKARGNTSVESGNRLTLLRDADGDGSYELQTVFAEDLNAPYGLALHEGNLYVANQD
;
A
#
# COMPACT_ATOMS: atom_id res chain seq x y z
N MET A 1 -21.96 53.83 19.24
CA MET A 1 -20.61 53.53 18.69
C MET A 1 -20.40 52.02 18.59
N LYS A 2 -21.19 51.31 17.75
CA LYS A 2 -21.14 49.83 17.59
C LYS A 2 -20.90 49.38 16.14
N THR A 3 -20.60 50.31 15.24
CA THR A 3 -20.51 50.07 13.79
C THR A 3 -19.09 49.72 13.31
N HIS A 4 -18.05 49.87 14.14
CA HIS A 4 -16.67 49.56 13.76
C HIS A 4 -16.29 48.08 13.92
N LEU A 5 -17.01 47.30 14.73
CA LEU A 5 -16.72 45.87 14.93
C LEU A 5 -17.18 44.99 13.75
N ALA A 6 -18.21 45.43 13.02
CA ALA A 6 -18.74 44.71 11.86
C ALA A 6 -17.89 44.92 10.59
N LEU A 7 -17.15 46.03 10.49
CA LEU A 7 -16.41 46.40 9.29
C LEU A 7 -15.04 45.68 9.16
N THR A 8 -14.49 45.17 10.27
CA THR A 8 -13.22 44.42 10.29
C THR A 8 -13.39 42.91 10.16
N ALA A 9 -14.59 42.36 10.41
CA ALA A 9 -14.86 40.93 10.29
C ALA A 9 -14.92 40.45 8.83
N LEU A 10 -15.35 41.32 7.90
CA LEU A 10 -15.52 40.99 6.48
C LEU A 10 -14.19 40.72 5.74
N PRO A 11 -13.13 41.54 5.86
CA PRO A 11 -11.85 41.25 5.21
C PRO A 11 -11.13 40.02 5.79
N LEU A 12 -11.33 39.73 7.08
CA LEU A 12 -10.73 38.54 7.71
C LEU A 12 -11.43 37.25 7.25
N ALA A 13 -12.75 37.26 7.05
CA ALA A 13 -13.48 36.13 6.48
C ALA A 13 -13.10 35.88 5.01
N LEU A 14 -12.86 36.93 4.23
CA LEU A 14 -12.35 36.83 2.85
C LEU A 14 -10.93 36.25 2.76
N LEU A 15 -10.06 36.55 3.74
CA LEU A 15 -8.72 35.96 3.84
C LEU A 15 -8.75 34.46 4.20
N LEU A 16 -9.75 34.00 4.97
CA LEU A 16 -9.89 32.58 5.32
C LEU A 16 -10.48 31.73 4.18
N ALA A 17 -11.32 32.31 3.32
CA ALA A 17 -11.91 31.60 2.18
C ALA A 17 -10.90 31.31 1.04
N ALA A 18 -9.77 32.03 0.99
CA ALA A 18 -8.75 31.88 -0.05
C ALA A 18 -7.77 30.70 0.19
N CYS A 19 -7.90 29.96 1.30
CA CYS A 19 -6.98 28.88 1.67
C CYS A 19 -7.58 27.47 1.56
N GLY A 20 -8.72 27.30 0.87
CA GLY A 20 -9.54 26.09 1.00
C GLY A 20 -9.99 25.44 -0.31
N GLU A 21 -9.26 25.62 -1.41
CA GLU A 21 -9.56 24.88 -2.65
C GLU A 21 -8.63 23.67 -2.72
N GLU A 22 -9.13 22.48 -2.39
CA GLU A 22 -8.42 21.22 -2.63
C GLU A 22 -8.58 20.86 -4.12
N PRO A 23 -7.51 20.91 -4.93
CA PRO A 23 -7.60 20.53 -6.32
C PRO A 23 -7.84 19.01 -6.42
N GLY A 24 -8.87 18.58 -7.14
CA GLY A 24 -8.86 17.25 -7.74
C GLY A 24 -9.76 16.16 -7.13
N SER A 25 -10.76 16.47 -6.30
CA SER A 25 -11.64 15.42 -5.74
C SER A 25 -12.52 14.68 -6.77
N ASN A 26 -12.59 15.15 -8.03
CA ASN A 26 -13.38 14.57 -9.12
C ASN A 26 -12.61 14.37 -10.44
N GLN A 27 -11.28 14.38 -10.45
CA GLN A 27 -10.50 14.20 -11.68
C GLN A 27 -10.26 12.71 -11.99
N GLN A 28 -10.45 12.33 -13.26
CA GLN A 28 -10.25 10.97 -13.75
C GLN A 28 -8.75 10.71 -13.99
N PHE A 29 -8.05 10.19 -12.99
CA PHE A 29 -6.61 9.91 -13.04
C PHE A 29 -6.21 8.60 -13.77
N TYR A 30 -7.13 7.97 -14.51
CA TYR A 30 -6.92 6.67 -15.16
C TYR A 30 -7.57 6.60 -16.54
N GLY A 31 -7.00 5.81 -17.45
CA GLY A 31 -7.48 5.62 -18.83
C GLY A 31 -6.40 5.83 -19.89
N ALA A 32 -6.77 5.76 -21.17
CA ALA A 32 -5.84 5.90 -22.30
C ALA A 32 -5.23 7.31 -22.42
N GLN A 33 -5.94 8.32 -21.91
CA GLN A 33 -5.49 9.71 -21.92
C GLN A 33 -6.02 10.41 -20.67
N PRO A 34 -5.38 10.21 -19.50
CA PRO A 34 -5.81 10.83 -18.25
C PRO A 34 -5.57 12.34 -18.33
N ASP A 35 -6.54 13.11 -17.82
CA ASP A 35 -6.38 14.56 -17.63
C ASP A 35 -5.63 14.78 -16.31
N LEU A 36 -4.34 15.11 -16.43
CA LEU A 36 -3.46 15.27 -15.27
C LEU A 36 -3.40 16.75 -14.88
N PRO A 37 -3.55 17.09 -13.58
CA PRO A 37 -3.43 18.46 -13.12
C PRO A 37 -2.01 18.99 -13.40
N GLU A 38 -1.92 20.31 -13.60
CA GLU A 38 -0.62 20.95 -13.76
C GLU A 38 0.24 20.77 -12.49
N PRO A 39 1.56 20.53 -12.61
CA PRO A 39 2.42 20.34 -11.44
C PRO A 39 2.50 21.59 -10.56
N GLU A 40 2.04 21.50 -9.32
CA GLU A 40 2.16 22.58 -8.33
C GLU A 40 3.46 22.49 -7.51
N ARG A 41 4.05 23.65 -7.20
CA ARG A 41 5.24 23.76 -6.33
C ARG A 41 4.96 24.68 -5.15
N GLY A 42 4.71 24.08 -3.99
CA GLY A 42 4.60 24.79 -2.71
C GLY A 42 5.94 25.00 -2.02
N ILE A 43 5.97 25.92 -1.05
CA ILE A 43 7.11 26.10 -0.11
C ILE A 43 7.27 24.90 0.84
N LEU A 44 6.19 24.16 1.08
CA LEU A 44 6.15 22.94 1.86
C LEU A 44 5.54 21.82 1.00
N PRO A 45 6.02 20.58 1.14
CA PRO A 45 5.39 19.44 0.49
C PRO A 45 3.99 19.20 1.05
N SER A 46 3.08 18.68 0.22
CA SER A 46 1.84 18.08 0.73
C SER A 46 2.20 16.85 1.57
N MET A 47 1.73 16.82 2.81
CA MET A 47 2.05 15.79 3.80
C MET A 47 0.83 14.94 4.16
N THR A 48 -0.06 14.69 3.20
CA THR A 48 -1.20 13.78 3.42
C THR A 48 -0.70 12.35 3.52
N ILE A 49 -0.91 11.74 4.69
CA ILE A 49 -0.63 10.33 4.95
C ILE A 49 -1.99 9.64 5.03
N ALA A 50 -2.22 8.67 4.14
CA ALA A 50 -3.45 7.88 4.19
C ALA A 50 -3.51 7.07 5.49
N GLU A 51 -4.66 7.11 6.16
CA GLU A 51 -4.92 6.29 7.35
C GLU A 51 -5.30 4.87 6.91
N PRO A 52 -4.53 3.82 7.29
CA PRO A 52 -4.85 2.45 6.94
C PRO A 52 -6.21 2.05 7.52
N THR A 53 -7.12 1.60 6.66
CA THR A 53 -8.45 1.13 7.05
C THR A 53 -8.62 -0.34 6.67
N PRO A 54 -9.01 -1.23 7.60
CA PRO A 54 -9.30 -2.63 7.28
C PRO A 54 -10.48 -2.76 6.31
N TRP A 55 -10.46 -3.82 5.49
CA TRP A 55 -11.57 -4.10 4.56
C TRP A 55 -12.84 -4.59 5.27
N GLY A 56 -12.74 -5.21 6.45
CA GLY A 56 -13.88 -5.87 7.08
C GLY A 56 -14.48 -6.92 6.13
N ASP A 57 -15.79 -6.85 5.90
CA ASP A 57 -16.50 -7.72 4.95
C ASP A 57 -16.58 -7.15 3.51
N GLN A 58 -15.94 -6.00 3.25
CA GLN A 58 -15.97 -5.37 1.92
C GLN A 58 -15.20 -6.23 0.91
N ARG A 59 -15.65 -6.19 -0.35
CA ARG A 59 -15.02 -6.87 -1.48
C ARG A 59 -15.05 -5.99 -2.73
N PRO A 60 -14.07 -6.12 -3.65
CA PRO A 60 -14.11 -5.40 -4.92
C PRO A 60 -15.36 -5.78 -5.72
N THR A 61 -15.97 -4.80 -6.39
CA THR A 61 -17.01 -5.06 -7.37
C THR A 61 -16.37 -5.62 -8.64
N VAL A 62 -16.93 -6.70 -9.17
CA VAL A 62 -16.48 -7.34 -10.40
C VAL A 62 -17.58 -7.31 -11.47
N PRO A 63 -17.23 -7.39 -12.77
CA PRO A 63 -18.23 -7.47 -13.85
C PRO A 63 -19.15 -8.68 -13.74
N GLU A 64 -20.29 -8.63 -14.43
CA GLU A 64 -21.23 -9.76 -14.50
C GLU A 64 -20.53 -11.04 -15.02
N GLY A 65 -20.82 -12.17 -14.38
CA GLY A 65 -20.19 -13.46 -14.68
C GLY A 65 -18.86 -13.73 -13.96
N PHE A 66 -18.32 -12.76 -13.21
CA PHE A 66 -17.13 -12.93 -12.39
C PHE A 66 -17.48 -12.98 -10.89
N SER A 67 -16.62 -13.64 -10.11
CA SER A 67 -16.66 -13.62 -8.65
C SER A 67 -15.27 -13.28 -8.10
N VAL A 68 -15.23 -12.76 -6.87
CA VAL A 68 -13.98 -12.50 -6.14
C VAL A 68 -14.08 -13.12 -4.76
N THR A 69 -13.05 -13.88 -4.39
CA THR A 69 -12.95 -14.58 -3.11
C THR A 69 -11.55 -14.37 -2.56
N ALA A 70 -11.45 -14.16 -1.24
CA ALA A 70 -10.15 -14.15 -0.58
C ALA A 70 -9.65 -15.59 -0.47
N ILE A 71 -8.46 -15.86 -1.03
CA ILE A 71 -7.83 -17.19 -0.98
C ILE A 71 -6.85 -17.35 0.19
N ALA A 72 -6.44 -16.24 0.81
CA ALA A 72 -5.57 -16.22 1.98
C ALA A 72 -5.75 -14.90 2.74
N THR A 73 -5.62 -14.94 4.07
CA THR A 73 -5.63 -13.77 4.96
C THR A 73 -4.43 -13.83 5.91
N ASP A 74 -4.25 -12.76 6.71
CA ASP A 74 -3.25 -12.71 7.79
C ASP A 74 -1.78 -12.88 7.36
N LEU A 75 -1.51 -12.58 6.09
CA LEU A 75 -0.17 -12.56 5.50
C LEU A 75 0.68 -11.42 6.10
N LYS A 76 1.94 -11.72 6.37
CA LYS A 76 2.98 -10.89 6.97
C LYS A 76 3.73 -10.10 5.89
N ILE A 77 3.06 -9.09 5.35
CA ILE A 77 3.60 -8.18 4.32
C ILE A 77 3.86 -8.93 3.00
N PRO A 78 2.80 -9.42 2.34
CA PRO A 78 2.92 -10.08 1.05
C PRO A 78 3.37 -9.07 -0.03
N ARG A 79 4.25 -9.51 -0.94
CA ARG A 79 4.86 -8.65 -1.96
C ARG A 79 4.67 -9.18 -3.37
N GLN A 80 5.22 -10.37 -3.63
CA GLN A 80 5.15 -11.02 -4.93
C GLN A 80 4.57 -12.41 -4.74
N THR A 81 3.76 -12.84 -5.70
CA THR A 81 3.29 -14.21 -5.81
C THR A 81 3.93 -14.90 -7.00
N LEU A 82 4.06 -16.22 -6.94
CA LEU A 82 4.49 -17.07 -8.04
C LEU A 82 3.59 -18.30 -8.10
N VAL A 83 2.90 -18.47 -9.22
CA VAL A 83 2.11 -19.68 -9.50
C VAL A 83 3.07 -20.76 -10.02
N LEU A 84 3.06 -21.92 -9.37
CA LEU A 84 3.86 -23.08 -9.73
C LEU A 84 3.15 -23.94 -10.78
N PRO A 85 3.88 -24.81 -11.53
CA PRO A 85 3.28 -25.66 -12.56
C PRO A 85 2.20 -26.63 -12.05
N ASN A 86 2.18 -26.93 -10.76
CA ASN A 86 1.17 -27.77 -10.12
C ASN A 86 -0.03 -26.98 -9.58
N GLY A 87 -0.13 -25.67 -9.84
CA GLY A 87 -1.25 -24.82 -9.41
C GLY A 87 -1.05 -24.15 -8.05
N ASP A 88 -0.09 -24.61 -7.24
CA ASP A 88 0.26 -23.99 -5.98
C ASP A 88 0.74 -22.54 -6.17
N ILE A 89 0.51 -21.69 -5.17
CA ILE A 89 1.00 -20.31 -5.15
C ILE A 89 2.02 -20.15 -4.03
N LEU A 90 3.21 -19.65 -4.37
CA LEU A 90 4.15 -19.13 -3.40
C LEU A 90 3.93 -17.64 -3.22
N VAL A 91 3.92 -17.17 -1.97
CA VAL A 91 3.80 -15.77 -1.58
C VAL A 91 5.06 -15.35 -0.84
N ALA A 92 5.80 -14.39 -1.39
CA ALA A 92 6.92 -13.76 -0.69
C ALA A 92 6.40 -12.76 0.34
N GLU A 93 6.73 -12.99 1.60
CA GLU A 93 6.34 -12.17 2.74
C GLU A 93 7.58 -11.54 3.38
N GLY A 94 7.70 -10.22 3.33
CA GLY A 94 8.91 -9.55 3.79
C GLY A 94 8.85 -8.04 3.84
N ARG A 95 9.71 -7.43 4.65
CA ARG A 95 9.90 -5.99 4.73
C ARG A 95 11.39 -5.66 4.86
N GLY A 96 11.87 -4.84 3.92
CA GLY A 96 13.21 -4.27 3.99
C GLY A 96 13.33 -3.26 5.13
N GLY A 97 14.55 -3.06 5.65
CA GLY A 97 14.73 -2.13 6.77
C GLY A 97 16.16 -1.83 7.20
N ASN A 98 17.17 -2.40 6.56
CA ASN A 98 18.55 -2.37 7.06
C ASN A 98 19.32 -1.08 6.72
N ALA A 99 18.67 -0.05 6.17
CA ALA A 99 19.33 1.20 5.84
C ALA A 99 19.73 1.97 7.12
N ALA A 100 21.03 2.22 7.29
CA ALA A 100 21.55 2.97 8.43
C ALA A 100 20.98 4.39 8.47
N LYS A 101 20.51 4.83 9.65
CA LYS A 101 20.03 6.19 9.89
C LYS A 101 21.22 7.11 10.15
N LEU A 102 21.89 7.55 9.08
CA LEU A 102 23.15 8.27 9.16
C LEU A 102 22.99 9.79 9.39
N LYS A 103 21.79 10.36 9.19
CA LYS A 103 21.56 11.81 9.29
C LYS A 103 20.39 12.14 10.23
N PRO A 104 20.39 13.31 10.92
CA PRO A 104 19.27 13.73 11.76
C PRO A 104 17.91 13.73 11.05
N LYS A 105 17.90 14.09 9.76
CA LYS A 105 16.70 14.05 8.91
C LYS A 105 16.10 12.63 8.80
N ASP A 106 16.91 11.59 8.92
CA ASP A 106 16.47 10.19 8.77
C ASP A 106 15.68 9.72 9.99
N VAL A 107 15.92 10.34 11.16
CA VAL A 107 15.14 10.09 12.39
C VAL A 107 13.73 10.66 12.24
N ILE A 108 13.62 11.94 11.86
CA ILE A 108 12.34 12.63 11.68
C ILE A 108 11.55 12.02 10.52
N ALA A 109 12.21 11.78 9.39
CA ALA A 109 11.61 11.09 8.26
C ALA A 109 11.15 9.67 8.61
N GLY A 110 11.87 8.97 9.51
CA GLY A 110 11.49 7.64 9.98
C GLY A 110 10.14 7.63 10.70
N VAL A 111 9.89 8.61 11.58
CA VAL A 111 8.62 8.73 12.31
C VAL A 111 7.46 9.02 11.35
N ILE A 112 7.67 9.93 10.40
CA ILE A 112 6.65 10.29 9.40
C ILE A 112 6.33 9.07 8.51
N LYS A 113 7.35 8.39 7.99
CA LYS A 113 7.18 7.19 7.15
C LYS A 113 6.49 6.05 7.92
N ALA A 114 6.79 5.89 9.20
CA ALA A 114 6.16 4.86 10.03
C ALA A 114 4.64 5.03 10.14
N ARG A 115 4.11 6.26 10.04
CA ARG A 115 2.66 6.50 10.05
C ARG A 115 1.95 5.99 8.79
N GLY A 116 2.64 5.93 7.65
CA GLY A 116 2.10 5.41 6.40
C GLY A 116 2.45 3.95 6.11
N ASN A 117 3.21 3.31 6.99
CA ASN A 117 3.63 1.93 6.83
C ASN A 117 2.82 0.99 7.74
N THR A 118 2.75 -0.29 7.36
CA THR A 118 2.16 -1.33 8.20
C THR A 118 2.95 -1.56 9.49
N SER A 119 2.22 -1.79 10.59
CA SER A 119 2.75 -2.21 11.89
C SER A 119 2.99 -3.72 11.99
N VAL A 120 2.52 -4.50 11.01
CA VAL A 120 2.70 -5.94 10.96
C VAL A 120 4.19 -6.27 10.92
N GLU A 121 4.60 -7.26 11.71
CA GLU A 121 5.97 -7.80 11.68
C GLU A 121 6.27 -8.47 10.34
N SER A 122 7.52 -8.34 9.86
CA SER A 122 7.95 -8.95 8.61
C SER A 122 7.85 -10.47 8.69
N GLY A 123 7.26 -11.10 7.67
CA GLY A 123 7.19 -12.57 7.62
C GLY A 123 8.56 -13.22 7.42
N ASN A 124 9.42 -12.59 6.61
CA ASN A 124 10.74 -13.09 6.26
C ASN A 124 10.71 -14.56 5.81
N ARG A 125 9.73 -14.89 4.96
CA ARG A 125 9.39 -16.25 4.57
C ARG A 125 8.73 -16.30 3.19
N LEU A 126 8.61 -17.51 2.66
CA LEU A 126 7.66 -17.86 1.61
C LEU A 126 6.53 -18.67 2.21
N THR A 127 5.29 -18.28 1.93
CA THR A 127 4.09 -19.07 2.23
C THR A 127 3.64 -19.82 1.00
N LEU A 128 3.32 -21.10 1.15
CA LEU A 128 2.65 -21.93 0.17
C LEU A 128 1.14 -21.86 0.39
N LEU A 129 0.41 -21.53 -0.66
CA LEU A 129 -1.02 -21.71 -0.77
C LEU A 129 -1.28 -22.88 -1.73
N ARG A 130 -2.06 -23.87 -1.31
CA ARG A 130 -2.43 -25.01 -2.15
C ARG A 130 -3.94 -25.21 -2.16
N ASP A 131 -4.45 -25.31 -3.38
CA ASP A 131 -5.75 -25.86 -3.73
C ASP A 131 -5.56 -27.35 -4.03
N ALA A 132 -6.06 -28.21 -3.15
CA ALA A 132 -5.77 -29.64 -3.19
C ALA A 132 -6.66 -30.41 -4.19
N ASP A 133 -7.86 -29.89 -4.49
CA ASP A 133 -8.85 -30.56 -5.33
C ASP A 133 -9.17 -29.80 -6.64
N GLY A 134 -8.59 -28.63 -6.83
CA GLY A 134 -8.69 -27.82 -8.03
C GLY A 134 -10.00 -27.05 -8.15
N ASP A 135 -10.72 -26.84 -7.04
CA ASP A 135 -12.02 -26.16 -7.05
C ASP A 135 -11.93 -24.62 -6.97
N GLY A 136 -10.72 -24.08 -6.78
CA GLY A 136 -10.43 -22.65 -6.64
C GLY A 136 -10.46 -22.15 -5.19
N SER A 137 -10.75 -23.03 -4.22
CA SER A 137 -10.54 -22.83 -2.79
C SER A 137 -9.13 -23.28 -2.42
N TYR A 138 -8.52 -22.60 -1.45
CA TYR A 138 -7.16 -22.94 -1.01
C TYR A 138 -7.23 -23.47 0.41
N GLU A 139 -7.12 -24.79 0.57
CA GLU A 139 -7.30 -25.48 1.84
C GLU A 139 -6.05 -25.37 2.73
N LEU A 140 -4.89 -25.18 2.11
CA LEU A 140 -3.61 -25.18 2.80
C LEU A 140 -2.91 -23.83 2.66
N GLN A 141 -2.61 -23.22 3.80
CA GLN A 141 -1.70 -22.09 3.94
C GLN A 141 -0.60 -22.49 4.92
N THR A 142 0.63 -22.67 4.44
CA THR A 142 1.76 -23.13 5.27
C THR A 142 3.07 -22.42 4.91
N VAL A 143 4.02 -22.42 5.82
CA VAL A 143 5.37 -21.91 5.56
C VAL A 143 6.10 -22.91 4.64
N PHE A 144 6.60 -22.42 3.51
CA PHE A 144 7.40 -23.19 2.56
C PHE A 144 8.90 -23.07 2.84
N ALA A 145 9.36 -21.84 3.12
CA ALA A 145 10.73 -21.53 3.49
C ALA A 145 10.73 -20.32 4.42
N GLU A 146 11.59 -20.33 5.44
CA GLU A 146 11.71 -19.27 6.45
C GLU A 146 13.15 -18.76 6.56
N ASP A 147 13.40 -17.86 7.51
CA ASP A 147 14.70 -17.22 7.74
C ASP A 147 15.27 -16.47 6.51
N LEU A 148 14.38 -15.90 5.71
CA LEU A 148 14.74 -15.11 4.52
C LEU A 148 14.93 -13.63 4.86
N ASN A 149 15.86 -12.97 4.16
CA ASN A 149 16.11 -11.54 4.37
C ASN A 149 15.25 -10.69 3.43
N ALA A 150 14.08 -10.28 3.93
CA ALA A 150 13.12 -9.40 3.25
C ALA A 150 12.84 -9.83 1.79
N PRO A 151 12.39 -11.09 1.56
CA PRO A 151 12.24 -11.64 0.22
C PRO A 151 11.30 -10.78 -0.63
N TYR A 152 11.56 -10.74 -1.93
CA TYR A 152 10.70 -10.03 -2.89
C TYR A 152 10.55 -10.84 -4.17
N GLY A 153 11.60 -10.94 -4.98
CA GLY A 153 11.56 -11.59 -6.29
C GLY A 153 11.48 -13.10 -6.18
N LEU A 154 10.58 -13.73 -6.93
CA LEU A 154 10.46 -15.17 -7.08
C LEU A 154 10.53 -15.57 -8.56
N ALA A 155 11.25 -16.65 -8.87
CA ALA A 155 11.25 -17.26 -10.19
C ALA A 155 11.42 -18.78 -10.08
N LEU A 156 10.75 -19.53 -10.96
CA LEU A 156 10.95 -20.97 -11.11
C LEU A 156 11.59 -21.24 -12.47
N HIS A 157 12.69 -21.96 -12.48
CA HIS A 157 13.35 -22.38 -13.72
C HIS A 157 13.96 -23.76 -13.56
N GLU A 158 13.62 -24.67 -14.46
CA GLU A 158 14.11 -26.07 -14.47
C GLU A 158 13.95 -26.78 -13.11
N GLY A 159 12.81 -26.56 -12.44
CA GLY A 159 12.52 -27.17 -11.13
C GLY A 159 13.22 -26.49 -9.94
N ASN A 160 14.04 -25.47 -10.17
CA ASN A 160 14.70 -24.71 -9.12
C ASN A 160 13.93 -23.42 -8.83
N LEU A 161 13.67 -23.17 -7.55
CA LEU A 161 13.09 -21.93 -7.07
C LEU A 161 14.22 -20.94 -6.74
N TYR A 162 14.16 -19.76 -7.36
CA TYR A 162 15.06 -18.65 -7.11
C TYR A 162 14.34 -17.58 -6.30
N VAL A 163 14.99 -17.11 -5.24
CA VAL A 163 14.44 -16.13 -4.30
C VAL A 163 15.41 -14.96 -4.17
N ALA A 164 14.92 -13.76 -4.39
CA ALA A 164 15.72 -12.54 -4.22
C ALA A 164 15.58 -11.98 -2.79
N ASN A 165 16.69 -11.96 -2.05
CA ASN A 165 16.84 -11.37 -0.72
C ASN A 165 17.55 -10.00 -0.78
N GLN A 166 17.49 -9.22 0.32
CA GLN A 166 18.06 -7.87 0.42
C GLN A 166 19.37 -7.81 1.22
N ASP A 167 20.29 -8.74 0.97
CA ASP A 167 21.57 -8.85 1.71
C ASP A 167 22.48 -7.62 1.57
#